data_AF-A0A956ZJW5-F1
#
_entry.id   AF-A0A956ZJW5-F1
#
_cell.length_a   1.000
_cell.length_b   1.000
_cell.length_c   1.000
_cell.angle_alpha   90.00
_cell.angle_beta   90.00
_cell.angle_gamma   90.00
#
_symmetry.space_group_name_H-M   'P 1'
#
loop_
_entity.id
_entity.type
_entity.pdbx_description
1 polymer ?
#
loop_
_entity_poly.entity_id
_entity_poly.type
_entity_poly.pdbx_seq_one_letter_code
_entity_poly.pdbx_strand_id
1 'polypeptide(L)'
;MFTPTRTIPTVITPALLLALLLTACGGSEPDPTPTPTTAPPTATATVTLTPTPTSTPTPRPTATPGPTATPTTSVADVRTQVLDFLTQPDLLPSYDLDAIQVARFIEGTLEIELRTKWASRDRQPPISYAYTGLVAALFKTWTPEAAAVLAGGEFRLLLRTYSTDGRYTYESTSDLATLQAVARKTMTYDEWVAASGAGFLN
;
A
#
# COMPACT_ATOMS: atom_id res chain seq x y z
N MET A 1 -4.23 -24.36 -52.26
CA MET A 1 -3.01 -25.02 -51.74
C MET A 1 -2.87 -24.63 -50.28
N PHE A 2 -3.24 -25.52 -49.37
CA PHE A 2 -3.15 -25.35 -47.92
C PHE A 2 -1.89 -26.05 -47.42
N THR A 3 -1.06 -25.37 -46.62
CA THR A 3 0.07 -25.98 -45.91
C THR A 3 -0.24 -26.07 -44.41
N PRO A 4 0.01 -27.21 -43.75
CA PRO A 4 -0.42 -27.47 -42.38
C PRO A 4 0.55 -27.03 -41.28
N THR A 5 -0.08 -26.66 -40.17
CA THR A 5 0.27 -26.60 -38.74
C THR A 5 1.54 -27.32 -38.28
N ARG A 6 2.36 -26.62 -37.49
CA ARG A 6 3.45 -27.19 -36.68
C ARG A 6 3.14 -27.04 -35.19
N THR A 7 2.83 -28.15 -34.54
CA THR A 7 2.63 -28.30 -33.10
C THR A 7 3.97 -28.63 -32.44
N ILE A 8 4.30 -27.98 -31.32
CA ILE A 8 5.43 -28.35 -30.46
C ILE A 8 4.86 -28.68 -29.07
N PRO A 9 5.06 -29.89 -28.53
CA PRO A 9 4.80 -30.18 -27.13
C PRO A 9 6.10 -30.06 -26.32
N THR A 10 6.06 -29.40 -25.17
CA THR A 10 7.07 -29.61 -24.12
C THR A 10 6.39 -29.46 -22.77
N VAL A 11 5.98 -30.61 -22.24
CA VAL A 11 5.70 -30.85 -20.82
C VAL A 11 7.05 -30.98 -20.11
N ILE A 12 7.19 -30.40 -18.91
CA ILE A 12 7.85 -30.97 -17.70
C ILE A 12 7.74 -29.91 -16.58
N THR A 13 6.74 -30.10 -15.70
CA THR A 13 6.70 -29.64 -14.29
C THR A 13 7.63 -30.54 -13.47
N PRO A 14 8.23 -30.13 -12.32
CA PRO A 14 7.51 -30.06 -11.02
C PRO A 14 8.05 -28.99 -10.03
N ALA A 15 7.26 -28.37 -9.15
CA ALA A 15 6.74 -28.93 -7.91
C ALA A 15 7.79 -29.55 -6.95
N LEU A 16 8.96 -28.92 -6.76
CA LEU A 16 9.97 -29.35 -5.78
C LEU A 16 10.76 -28.19 -5.13
N LEU A 17 10.06 -27.22 -4.52
CA LEU A 17 10.71 -26.17 -3.70
C LEU A 17 9.93 -25.80 -2.43
N LEU A 18 9.08 -26.71 -1.93
CA LEU A 18 8.16 -26.45 -0.81
C LEU A 18 8.22 -27.57 0.24
N ALA A 19 9.42 -27.93 0.73
CA ALA A 19 9.58 -29.06 1.65
C ALA A 19 10.73 -28.99 2.68
N LEU A 20 11.24 -27.80 3.09
CA LEU A 20 12.49 -27.76 3.88
C LEU A 20 12.63 -26.75 5.05
N LEU A 21 11.56 -26.20 5.65
CA LEU A 21 11.74 -25.16 6.71
C LEU A 21 10.95 -25.32 8.03
N LEU A 22 10.55 -26.53 8.46
CA LEU A 22 9.93 -26.71 9.80
C LEU A 22 10.59 -27.83 10.62
N THR A 23 11.78 -27.56 11.14
CA THR A 23 12.37 -28.29 12.27
C THR A 23 13.20 -27.34 13.15
N ALA A 24 12.58 -26.80 14.20
CA ALA A 24 13.30 -26.31 15.38
C ALA A 24 12.46 -26.63 16.62
N CYS A 25 13.02 -27.51 17.46
CA CYS A 25 12.42 -28.14 18.63
C CYS A 25 13.13 -27.64 19.90
N GLY A 26 12.45 -27.74 21.04
CA GLY A 26 13.04 -27.73 22.40
C GLY A 26 13.02 -26.34 23.05
N GLY A 27 12.50 -26.12 24.25
CA GLY A 27 12.34 -27.03 25.39
C GLY A 27 13.16 -26.44 26.55
N SER A 28 12.51 -25.91 27.58
CA SER A 28 13.18 -25.53 28.83
C SER A 28 12.22 -25.69 30.00
N GLU A 29 12.61 -26.62 30.87
CA GLU A 29 11.94 -27.13 32.06
C GLU A 29 12.24 -26.24 33.28
N PRO A 30 11.32 -26.07 34.25
CA PRO A 30 11.59 -25.28 35.46
C PRO A 30 12.41 -26.07 36.49
N ASP A 31 13.53 -25.47 36.93
CA ASP A 31 14.50 -26.02 37.90
C ASP A 31 14.00 -25.90 39.37
N PRO A 32 14.21 -26.92 40.23
CA PRO A 32 13.74 -27.02 41.62
C PRO A 32 14.13 -25.94 42.64
N THR A 33 13.17 -25.75 43.55
CA THR A 33 13.23 -25.04 44.83
C THR A 33 14.36 -25.53 45.75
N PRO A 34 15.21 -24.64 46.30
CA PRO A 34 16.20 -25.01 47.31
C PRO A 34 15.62 -25.14 48.72
N THR A 35 16.08 -26.19 49.40
CA THR A 35 15.79 -26.63 50.77
C THR A 35 16.46 -25.70 51.82
N PRO A 36 15.82 -25.43 52.98
CA PRO A 36 16.41 -24.60 54.02
C PRO A 36 17.59 -25.29 54.75
N THR A 37 18.67 -24.54 54.95
CA THR A 37 19.85 -24.95 55.75
C THR A 37 19.92 -24.15 57.05
N THR A 38 20.22 -24.84 58.15
CA THR A 38 20.14 -24.36 59.54
C THR A 38 21.53 -24.08 60.14
N ALA A 39 21.64 -22.93 60.84
CA ALA A 39 22.57 -22.53 61.93
C ALA A 39 24.09 -22.37 61.66
N PRO A 40 24.78 -21.38 62.29
CA PRO A 40 25.29 -21.49 63.69
C PRO A 40 25.29 -20.14 64.48
N PRO A 41 25.82 -20.05 65.72
CA PRO A 41 25.35 -19.12 66.75
C PRO A 41 25.99 -17.73 66.78
N THR A 42 25.22 -16.88 67.46
CA THR A 42 25.33 -15.52 68.00
C THR A 42 26.73 -14.97 68.32
N ALA A 43 27.07 -13.83 67.70
CA ALA A 43 28.12 -12.92 68.13
C ALA A 43 27.52 -11.78 69.00
N THR A 44 28.26 -11.42 70.05
CA THR A 44 27.95 -10.41 71.07
C THR A 44 27.68 -9.02 70.47
N ALA A 45 26.53 -8.43 70.82
CA ALA A 45 26.12 -7.11 70.35
C ALA A 45 26.96 -5.99 71.00
N THR A 46 27.61 -5.19 70.17
CA THR A 46 28.12 -3.87 70.59
C THR A 46 27.01 -2.85 70.35
N VAL A 47 26.52 -2.21 71.41
CA VAL A 47 25.50 -1.15 71.30
C VAL A 47 26.14 0.06 70.63
N THR A 48 25.94 0.17 69.32
CA THR A 48 26.26 1.38 68.57
C THR A 48 25.01 2.26 68.61
N LEU A 49 25.15 3.50 69.08
CA LEU A 49 24.05 4.48 69.05
C LEU A 49 23.68 4.75 67.58
N THR A 50 22.55 4.20 67.16
CA THR A 50 22.00 4.40 65.82
C THR A 50 21.66 5.89 65.66
N PRO A 51 22.21 6.60 64.66
CA PRO A 51 21.83 7.98 64.41
C PRO A 51 20.34 8.05 64.11
N THR A 52 19.65 9.02 64.72
CA THR A 52 18.23 9.26 64.50
C THR A 52 18.00 9.56 63.01
N PRO A 53 17.12 8.83 62.30
CA PRO A 53 16.91 9.04 60.89
C PRO A 53 16.41 10.47 60.66
N THR A 54 17.20 11.27 59.94
CA THR A 54 16.77 12.60 59.51
C THR A 54 15.82 12.42 58.35
N SER A 55 14.60 12.95 58.47
CA SER A 55 13.61 12.90 57.39
C SER A 55 14.15 13.66 56.17
N THR A 56 14.56 12.91 55.15
CA THR A 56 14.92 13.49 53.86
C THR A 56 13.63 13.96 53.19
N PRO A 57 13.50 15.23 52.77
CA PRO A 57 12.30 15.70 52.11
C PRO A 57 12.09 14.92 50.81
N THR A 58 10.94 14.28 50.68
CA THR A 58 10.54 13.58 49.45
C THR A 58 10.45 14.62 48.31
N PRO A 59 11.15 14.44 47.19
CA PRO A 59 11.04 15.36 46.05
C PRO A 59 9.59 15.38 45.56
N ARG A 60 9.07 16.59 45.36
CA ARG A 60 7.74 16.77 44.77
C ARG A 60 7.75 16.19 43.36
N PRO A 61 6.73 15.41 42.94
CA PRO A 61 6.65 14.91 41.58
C PRO A 61 6.62 16.09 40.60
N THR A 62 7.59 16.13 39.70
CA THR A 62 7.60 17.05 38.55
C THR A 62 6.52 16.61 37.58
N ALA A 63 5.69 17.55 37.10
CA ALA A 63 4.68 17.23 36.10
C ALA A 63 5.36 16.66 34.83
N THR A 64 4.98 15.45 34.44
CA THR A 64 5.38 14.88 33.16
C THR A 64 4.84 15.80 32.05
N PRO A 65 5.68 16.23 31.08
CA PRO A 65 5.20 16.95 29.92
C PRO A 65 4.05 16.18 29.27
N GLY A 66 2.94 16.87 28.97
CA GLY A 66 1.83 16.26 28.27
C GLY A 66 2.26 15.75 26.90
N PRO A 67 1.53 14.77 26.32
CA PRO A 67 1.81 14.32 24.97
C PRO A 67 1.72 15.49 24.00
N THR A 68 2.75 15.65 23.16
CA THR A 68 2.71 16.61 22.05
C THR A 68 1.70 16.11 21.03
N ALA A 69 0.78 16.98 20.59
CA ALA A 69 -0.23 16.60 19.60
C ALA A 69 0.45 16.16 18.30
N THR A 70 0.13 14.95 17.84
CA THR A 70 0.55 14.47 16.52
C THR A 70 -0.20 15.27 15.45
N PRO A 71 0.47 15.81 14.43
CA PRO A 71 -0.22 16.49 13.34
C PRO A 71 -1.22 15.52 12.69
N THR A 72 -2.48 15.94 12.59
CA THR A 72 -3.53 15.19 11.90
C THR A 72 -3.60 15.68 10.47
N THR A 73 -3.15 14.86 9.50
CA THR A 73 -3.31 15.16 8.08
C THR A 73 -4.80 15.11 7.72
N SER A 74 -5.33 16.15 7.08
CA SER A 74 -6.73 16.15 6.67
C SER A 74 -6.94 15.34 5.38
N VAL A 75 -8.16 14.87 5.13
CA VAL A 75 -8.51 14.20 3.87
C VAL A 75 -8.26 15.11 2.67
N ALA A 76 -8.48 16.43 2.82
CA ALA A 76 -8.23 17.40 1.77
C ALA A 76 -6.74 17.49 1.41
N ASP A 77 -5.85 17.41 2.41
CA ASP A 77 -4.40 17.39 2.19
C ASP A 77 -3.99 16.12 1.44
N VAL A 78 -4.53 14.96 1.82
CA VAL A 78 -4.23 13.69 1.13
C VAL A 78 -4.74 13.73 -0.32
N ARG A 79 -5.93 14.27 -0.59
CA ARG A 79 -6.43 14.46 -1.96
C ARG A 79 -5.47 15.33 -2.76
N THR A 80 -5.05 16.45 -2.19
CA THR A 80 -4.11 17.38 -2.84
C THR A 80 -2.81 16.67 -3.17
N GLN A 81 -2.24 15.92 -2.23
CA GLN A 81 -1.01 15.13 -2.46
C GLN A 81 -1.16 14.09 -3.57
N VAL A 82 -2.30 13.39 -3.64
CA VAL A 82 -2.58 12.42 -4.71
C VAL A 82 -2.68 13.13 -6.06
N LEU A 83 -3.39 14.25 -6.14
CA LEU A 83 -3.54 15.01 -7.38
C LEU A 83 -2.22 15.64 -7.83
N ASP A 84 -1.45 16.21 -6.89
CA ASP A 84 -0.12 16.77 -7.15
C ASP A 84 0.81 15.70 -7.71
N PHE A 85 0.82 14.50 -7.12
CA PHE A 85 1.61 13.38 -7.64
C PHE A 85 1.18 13.01 -9.06
N LEU A 86 -0.12 12.85 -9.32
CA LEU A 86 -0.62 12.42 -10.62
C LEU A 86 -0.39 13.45 -11.72
N THR A 87 -0.32 14.74 -11.38
CA THR A 87 -0.16 15.85 -12.33
C THR A 87 1.27 16.32 -12.50
N GLN A 88 2.26 15.60 -11.94
CA GLN A 88 3.67 15.95 -12.09
C GLN A 88 4.09 15.92 -13.58
N PRO A 89 4.75 16.98 -14.09
CA PRO A 89 5.12 17.07 -15.50
C PRO A 89 6.08 15.97 -15.94
N ASP A 90 6.91 15.46 -15.03
CA ASP A 90 7.89 14.41 -15.29
C ASP A 90 7.24 13.04 -15.60
N LEU A 91 5.97 12.86 -15.26
CA LEU A 91 5.22 11.67 -15.63
C LEU A 91 4.86 11.68 -17.12
N LEU A 92 4.60 12.84 -17.72
CA LEU A 92 4.05 12.93 -19.08
C LEU A 92 4.91 12.25 -20.16
N PRO A 93 6.25 12.48 -20.21
CA PRO A 93 7.10 11.85 -21.22
C PRO A 93 7.16 10.33 -21.09
N SER A 94 7.03 9.80 -19.87
CA SER A 94 7.14 8.36 -19.58
C SER A 94 5.94 7.56 -20.09
N TYR A 95 4.82 8.22 -20.38
CA TYR A 95 3.56 7.61 -20.79
C TYR A 95 3.05 8.11 -22.16
N ASP A 96 3.91 8.74 -22.96
CA ASP A 96 3.52 9.34 -24.26
C ASP A 96 2.33 10.32 -24.17
N LEU A 97 2.24 11.03 -23.04
CA LEU A 97 1.20 12.02 -22.78
C LEU A 97 1.65 13.41 -23.25
N ASP A 98 0.72 14.12 -23.87
CA ASP A 98 0.86 15.54 -24.16
C ASP A 98 0.40 16.39 -22.97
N ALA A 99 -0.71 16.01 -22.33
CA ALA A 99 -1.24 16.72 -21.16
C ALA A 99 -2.15 15.83 -20.30
N ILE A 100 -2.28 16.19 -19.02
CA ILE A 100 -3.40 15.80 -18.18
C ILE A 100 -4.37 16.99 -18.17
N GLN A 101 -5.57 16.79 -18.72
CA GLN A 101 -6.59 17.84 -18.84
C GLN A 101 -7.40 17.98 -17.55
N VAL A 102 -7.70 16.85 -16.90
CA VAL A 102 -8.47 16.79 -15.66
C VAL A 102 -7.82 15.78 -14.73
N ALA A 103 -7.74 16.13 -13.45
CA ALA A 103 -7.52 15.21 -12.35
C ALA A 103 -8.29 15.75 -11.13
N ARG A 104 -9.34 15.06 -10.69
CA ARG A 104 -10.17 15.53 -9.56
C ARG A 104 -10.92 14.39 -8.90
N PHE A 105 -11.29 14.60 -7.63
CA PHE A 105 -12.26 13.77 -6.94
C PHE A 105 -13.66 14.36 -7.08
N ILE A 106 -14.62 13.56 -7.53
CA ILE A 106 -16.04 13.92 -7.62
C ILE A 106 -16.89 12.69 -7.28
N GLU A 107 -17.76 12.81 -6.27
CA GLU A 107 -18.78 11.79 -5.94
C GLU A 107 -18.23 10.34 -5.85
N GLY A 108 -17.14 10.12 -5.12
CA GLY A 108 -16.53 8.78 -5.01
C GLY A 108 -15.60 8.41 -6.17
N THR A 109 -15.49 9.25 -7.20
CA THR A 109 -14.70 8.98 -8.41
C THR A 109 -13.48 9.89 -8.49
N LEU A 110 -12.29 9.29 -8.64
CA LEU A 110 -11.12 9.96 -9.17
C LEU A 110 -11.26 10.00 -10.70
N GLU A 111 -11.61 11.17 -11.24
CA GLU A 111 -11.72 11.40 -12.68
C GLU A 111 -10.39 11.92 -13.22
N ILE A 112 -9.88 11.25 -14.26
CA ILE A 112 -8.65 11.63 -14.95
C ILE A 112 -8.89 11.66 -16.45
N GLU A 113 -8.52 12.77 -17.08
CA GLU A 113 -8.58 12.95 -18.53
C GLU A 113 -7.17 13.20 -19.08
N LEU A 114 -6.74 12.35 -19.99
CA LEU A 114 -5.40 12.35 -20.57
C LEU A 114 -5.46 12.71 -22.04
N ARG A 115 -4.59 13.60 -22.52
CA ARG A 115 -4.34 13.77 -23.95
C ARG A 115 -3.01 13.12 -24.31
N THR A 116 -3.03 12.23 -25.29
CA THR A 116 -1.82 11.56 -25.80
C THR A 116 -1.10 12.41 -26.83
N LYS A 117 0.17 12.11 -27.10
CA LYS A 117 0.94 12.69 -28.22
C LYS A 117 0.54 12.14 -29.59
N TRP A 118 -0.37 11.17 -29.63
CA TRP A 118 -0.71 10.42 -30.84
C TRP A 118 -2.15 10.70 -31.29
N ALA A 119 -2.32 11.06 -32.56
CA ALA A 119 -3.62 11.08 -33.24
C ALA A 119 -4.12 9.66 -33.64
N SER A 120 -3.65 8.60 -32.98
CA SER A 120 -3.84 7.20 -33.40
C SER A 120 -4.74 6.45 -32.43
N ARG A 121 -5.74 5.75 -32.98
CA ARG A 121 -6.64 4.86 -32.22
C ARG A 121 -5.85 3.81 -31.45
N ASP A 122 -4.93 3.10 -32.10
CA ASP A 122 -4.22 1.94 -31.52
C ASP A 122 -3.27 2.32 -30.37
N ARG A 123 -2.98 3.60 -30.19
CA ARG A 123 -2.15 4.11 -29.11
C ARG A 123 -2.92 4.39 -27.82
N GLN A 124 -4.23 4.58 -27.87
CA GLN A 124 -5.01 4.95 -26.69
C GLN A 124 -5.04 3.80 -25.65
N PRO A 125 -5.36 2.55 -26.01
CA PRO A 125 -5.48 1.48 -25.02
C PRO A 125 -4.19 1.16 -24.23
N PRO A 126 -3.00 1.01 -24.85
CA PRO A 126 -1.79 0.73 -24.09
C PRO A 126 -1.39 1.90 -23.18
N ILE A 127 -1.66 3.16 -23.58
CA ILE A 127 -1.43 4.33 -22.73
C ILE A 127 -2.39 4.33 -21.54
N SER A 128 -3.68 4.07 -21.77
CA SER A 128 -4.67 3.97 -20.69
C SER A 128 -4.30 2.90 -19.67
N TYR A 129 -3.87 1.71 -20.10
CA TYR A 129 -3.44 0.65 -19.20
C TYR A 129 -2.16 1.01 -18.44
N ALA A 130 -1.16 1.58 -19.13
CA ALA A 130 0.08 2.00 -18.50
C ALA A 130 -0.15 3.06 -17.42
N TYR A 131 -1.00 4.06 -17.70
CA TYR A 131 -1.36 5.09 -16.74
C TYR A 131 -2.24 4.54 -15.60
N THR A 132 -3.13 3.59 -15.88
CA THR A 132 -3.86 2.86 -14.84
C THR A 132 -2.88 2.16 -13.88
N GLY A 133 -1.80 1.57 -14.39
CA GLY A 133 -0.74 0.97 -13.58
C GLY A 133 -0.05 1.96 -12.65
N LEU A 134 0.15 3.22 -13.10
CA LEU A 134 0.67 4.30 -12.25
C LEU A 134 -0.28 4.63 -11.10
N VAL A 135 -1.56 4.88 -11.43
CA VAL A 135 -2.58 5.19 -10.41
C VAL A 135 -2.72 4.02 -9.44
N ALA A 136 -2.78 2.80 -9.96
CA ALA A 136 -2.88 1.56 -9.19
C ALA A 136 -1.76 1.41 -8.15
N ALA A 137 -0.53 1.84 -8.48
CA ALA A 137 0.60 1.77 -7.56
C ALA A 137 0.37 2.61 -6.28
N LEU A 138 -0.34 3.74 -6.37
CA LEU A 138 -0.68 4.58 -5.20
C LEU A 138 -1.64 3.86 -4.25
N PHE A 139 -2.60 3.12 -4.80
CA PHE A 139 -3.68 2.47 -4.04
C PHE A 139 -3.38 1.02 -3.65
N LYS A 140 -2.19 0.52 -3.99
CA LYS A 140 -1.79 -0.89 -3.81
C LYS A 140 -1.98 -1.43 -2.39
N THR A 141 -1.72 -0.58 -1.38
CA THR A 141 -1.77 -0.92 0.05
C THR A 141 -2.96 -0.30 0.78
N TRP A 142 -3.83 0.40 0.07
CA TRP A 142 -4.97 1.09 0.68
C TRP A 142 -6.08 0.10 1.03
N THR A 143 -6.77 0.34 2.13
CA THR A 143 -8.00 -0.41 2.43
C THR A 143 -9.19 0.20 1.70
N PRO A 144 -10.28 -0.56 1.47
CA PRO A 144 -11.53 -0.01 0.92
C PRO A 144 -12.05 1.21 1.69
N GLU A 145 -11.94 1.20 3.02
CA GLU A 145 -12.40 2.29 3.88
C GLU A 145 -11.56 3.55 3.69
N ALA A 146 -10.22 3.41 3.63
CA ALA A 146 -9.33 4.54 3.41
C ALA A 146 -9.56 5.18 2.03
N ALA A 147 -9.70 4.35 0.99
CA ALA A 147 -10.00 4.81 -0.36
C ALA A 147 -11.38 5.48 -0.42
N ALA A 148 -12.36 4.95 0.31
CA ALA A 148 -13.70 5.52 0.34
C ALA A 148 -13.76 6.87 1.07
N VAL A 149 -13.05 7.00 2.19
CA VAL A 149 -12.89 8.29 2.89
C VAL A 149 -12.21 9.31 1.97
N LEU A 150 -11.14 8.91 1.27
CA LEU A 150 -10.50 9.77 0.30
C LEU A 150 -11.45 10.18 -0.82
N ALA A 151 -12.21 9.26 -1.40
CA ALA A 151 -13.08 9.57 -2.54
C ALA A 151 -14.37 10.30 -2.13
N GLY A 152 -14.76 10.25 -0.86
CA GLY A 152 -16.06 10.72 -0.37
C GLY A 152 -17.22 9.78 -0.74
N GLY A 153 -16.94 8.50 -0.91
CA GLY A 153 -17.90 7.48 -1.39
C GLY A 153 -17.18 6.20 -1.78
N GLU A 154 -17.86 5.26 -2.44
CA GLU A 154 -17.19 4.08 -3.01
C GLU A 154 -16.13 4.53 -4.05
N PHE A 155 -14.87 4.15 -3.84
CA PHE A 155 -13.79 4.58 -4.72
C PHE A 155 -13.92 3.98 -6.12
N ARG A 156 -13.89 4.85 -7.14
CA ARG A 156 -13.73 4.48 -8.55
C ARG A 156 -12.68 5.35 -9.23
N LEU A 157 -11.95 4.79 -10.18
CA LEU A 157 -11.14 5.53 -11.15
C LEU A 157 -11.92 5.59 -12.45
N LEU A 158 -12.26 6.78 -12.92
CA LEU A 158 -12.72 7.02 -14.28
C LEU A 158 -11.56 7.61 -15.07
N LEU A 159 -11.08 6.87 -16.08
CA LEU A 159 -9.97 7.29 -16.92
C LEU A 159 -10.43 7.44 -18.36
N ARG A 160 -10.29 8.66 -18.91
CA ARG A 160 -10.47 8.94 -20.34
C ARG A 160 -9.16 9.31 -20.97
N THR A 161 -8.87 8.70 -22.11
CA THR A 161 -7.65 8.94 -22.88
C THR A 161 -8.02 9.37 -24.29
N TYR A 162 -7.62 10.59 -24.64
CA TYR A 162 -7.92 11.25 -25.90
C TYR A 162 -6.72 11.23 -26.83
N SER A 163 -6.97 10.99 -28.11
CA SER A 163 -6.01 11.29 -29.17
C SER A 163 -5.75 12.80 -29.25
N THR A 164 -4.59 13.19 -29.77
CA THR A 164 -4.21 14.62 -29.86
C THR A 164 -5.20 15.46 -30.69
N ASP A 165 -5.88 14.84 -31.65
CA ASP A 165 -6.91 15.45 -32.50
C ASP A 165 -8.34 15.28 -31.96
N GLY A 166 -8.50 14.63 -30.80
CA GLY A 166 -9.78 14.38 -30.13
C GLY A 166 -10.70 13.37 -30.83
N ARG A 167 -10.26 12.70 -31.90
CA ARG A 167 -11.08 11.76 -32.67
C ARG A 167 -11.29 10.41 -31.99
N TYR A 168 -10.36 10.00 -31.12
CA TYR A 168 -10.42 8.72 -30.44
C TYR A 168 -10.41 8.94 -28.94
N THR A 169 -11.49 8.50 -28.29
CA THR A 169 -11.61 8.50 -26.84
C THR A 169 -11.70 7.06 -26.36
N TYR A 170 -10.75 6.66 -25.54
CA TYR A 170 -10.76 5.39 -24.83
C TYR A 170 -11.10 5.65 -23.36
N GLU A 171 -12.13 4.98 -22.85
CA GLU A 171 -12.62 5.14 -21.49
C GLU A 171 -12.50 3.83 -20.72
N SER A 172 -12.24 3.90 -19.42
CA SER A 172 -12.29 2.76 -18.50
C SER A 172 -12.75 3.23 -17.12
N THR A 173 -13.47 2.36 -16.40
CA THR A 173 -13.85 2.59 -15.00
C THR A 173 -13.35 1.44 -14.13
N SER A 174 -12.40 1.70 -13.23
CA SER A 174 -11.81 0.66 -12.35
C SER A 174 -12.17 0.91 -10.89
N ASP A 175 -12.60 -0.13 -10.18
CA ASP A 175 -12.74 -0.09 -8.72
C ASP A 175 -11.38 -0.32 -8.01
N LEU A 176 -11.38 -0.21 -6.68
CA LEU A 176 -10.15 -0.40 -5.90
C LEU A 176 -9.57 -1.82 -6.08
N ALA A 177 -10.41 -2.84 -6.14
CA ALA A 177 -9.96 -4.23 -6.25
C ALA A 177 -9.24 -4.48 -7.60
N THR A 178 -9.81 -3.95 -8.67
CA THR A 178 -9.24 -3.97 -10.03
C THR A 178 -7.89 -3.26 -10.05
N LEU A 179 -7.80 -2.05 -9.47
CA LEU A 179 -6.53 -1.34 -9.35
C LEU A 179 -5.49 -2.14 -8.57
N GLN A 180 -5.85 -2.73 -7.44
CA GLN A 180 -4.92 -3.51 -6.64
C GLN A 180 -4.42 -4.76 -7.38
N ALA A 181 -5.28 -5.39 -8.18
CA ALA A 181 -4.88 -6.52 -9.02
C ALA A 181 -3.89 -6.09 -10.12
N VAL A 182 -4.12 -4.94 -10.76
CA VAL A 182 -3.17 -4.34 -11.73
C VAL A 182 -1.83 -4.02 -11.03
N ALA A 183 -1.85 -3.37 -9.86
CA ALA A 183 -0.64 -2.99 -9.12
C ALA A 183 0.20 -4.20 -8.64
N ARG A 184 -0.46 -5.32 -8.38
CA ARG A 184 0.17 -6.59 -7.98
C ARG A 184 0.58 -7.45 -9.18
N LYS A 185 0.27 -7.02 -10.40
CA LYS A 185 0.50 -7.79 -11.64
C LYS A 185 -0.20 -9.15 -11.61
N THR A 186 -1.34 -9.24 -10.93
CA THR A 186 -2.20 -10.44 -10.88
C THR A 186 -3.37 -10.34 -11.85
N MET A 187 -3.44 -9.26 -12.63
CA MET A 187 -4.43 -9.01 -13.66
C MET A 187 -3.72 -8.59 -14.94
N THR A 188 -3.96 -9.33 -16.01
CA THR A 188 -3.49 -9.05 -17.36
C THR A 188 -4.23 -7.86 -17.97
N TYR A 189 -3.78 -7.40 -19.14
CA TYR A 189 -4.45 -6.34 -19.88
C TYR A 189 -5.89 -6.75 -20.26
N ASP A 190 -6.09 -7.95 -20.82
CA ASP A 190 -7.43 -8.39 -21.27
C ASP A 190 -8.42 -8.55 -20.10
N GLU A 191 -7.93 -9.05 -18.95
CA GLU A 191 -8.73 -9.13 -17.74
C GLU A 191 -9.09 -7.75 -17.21
N TRP A 192 -8.16 -6.78 -17.25
CA TRP A 192 -8.44 -5.40 -16.89
C TRP A 192 -9.46 -4.76 -17.84
N VAL A 193 -9.35 -4.98 -19.16
CA VAL A 193 -10.32 -4.48 -20.14
C VAL A 193 -11.72 -5.00 -19.81
N ALA A 194 -11.85 -6.30 -19.52
CA ALA A 194 -13.13 -6.90 -19.16
C ALA A 194 -13.67 -6.37 -17.83
N ALA A 195 -12.83 -6.28 -16.80
CA ALA A 195 -13.23 -5.84 -15.46
C ALA A 195 -13.62 -4.35 -15.41
N SER A 196 -12.94 -3.50 -16.18
CA SER A 196 -13.13 -2.05 -16.15
C SER A 196 -14.06 -1.51 -17.24
N GLY A 197 -14.62 -2.39 -18.07
CA GLY A 197 -15.41 -2.01 -19.23
C GLY A 197 -14.63 -1.14 -20.22
N ALA A 198 -13.31 -1.34 -20.32
CA ALA A 198 -12.45 -0.44 -21.08
C ALA A 198 -12.73 -0.55 -22.58
N GLY A 199 -12.94 0.58 -23.25
CA GLY A 199 -13.35 0.59 -24.65
C GLY A 199 -13.30 1.96 -25.30
N PHE A 200 -13.41 1.98 -26.63
CA PHE A 200 -13.61 3.22 -27.36
C PHE A 200 -15.06 3.68 -27.21
N LEU A 201 -15.23 4.98 -26.96
CA LEU A 201 -16.54 5.62 -27.08
C LEU A 201 -16.86 5.79 -28.57
N ASN A 202 -18.09 5.42 -28.95
CA ASN A 202 -18.61 5.57 -30.32
C ASN A 202 -19.16 6.97 -30.57
#